data_AF-A0A926TVI1-F1
#
_entry.id   AF-A0A926TVI1-F1
#
_cell.length_a   1.000
_cell.length_b   1.000
_cell.length_c   1.000
_cell.angle_alpha   90.00
_cell.angle_beta   90.00
_cell.angle_gamma   90.00
#
_symmetry.space_group_name_H-M   'P 1'
#
loop_
_entity.id
_entity.type
_entity.pdbx_description
1 polymer ?
#
loop_
_entity_poly.entity_id
_entity_poly.type
_entity_poly.pdbx_seq_one_letter_code
_entity_poly.pdbx_strand_id
1 'polypeptide(L)'
;MSLAPSRTFPSVQEGDDPFLALWPHRYDYLWAEHPNPDERPEWQTESRHPLSDRLLQQGAMLYGVRFGPITRYCVLDIDKGSVYHPTRDRFAWRRLVAALEALGLVQAVRCTSSYSGGLHLYFPFDTEQKTWAIALAVSTLLENSGFKLAPGQLEVFPNCKAYVTSGEHSLYNGHRLPMQAGSYLLNQDLQMLWGNQETFVQHWQFAQQRNSLDTKAMERILKAARRRQFRVTGKADKFLNDLNAEIEQGWTGPGQTNRLLGRIAMRSYIFGHVLYTEKPLEGNALVHDIVTIAQNLPGYHDWCQHQQEVEKRAQDWRLAIEQSHYFHYGTDKRPIELSPDHPDESEPSWNQQQQAEARARIQQAVADLLEREALPSGITERFDALIPYRLSGATLYRHRDLWHPRHLQNATIDVLQSDVAPDCSWAASGATSHTNLLGESGCKTLPEGVSSTLECVETGTIGCNSAPIGDLSQSETRNMTQAEGIAYIKQVLKQVEARRQVEKAQKRQRLAGQDQLVLPFDQEMP
;
A
#
# COMPACT_ATOMS: atom_id res chain seq x y z
N MET A 1 -5.89 -26.47 38.48
CA MET A 1 -6.05 -25.21 39.22
C MET A 1 -6.59 -24.17 38.25
N SER A 2 -7.85 -23.78 38.40
CA SER A 2 -8.49 -22.77 37.55
C SER A 2 -8.10 -21.39 38.06
N LEU A 3 -7.46 -20.56 37.21
CA LEU A 3 -7.11 -19.18 37.56
C LEU A 3 -8.40 -18.37 37.70
N ALA A 4 -8.58 -17.74 38.86
CA ALA A 4 -9.74 -16.89 39.13
C ALA A 4 -9.76 -15.70 38.16
N PRO A 5 -10.95 -15.26 37.70
CA PRO A 5 -11.09 -14.08 36.85
C PRO A 5 -10.53 -12.84 37.56
N SER A 6 -9.80 -12.01 36.81
CA SER A 6 -9.24 -10.75 37.30
C SER A 6 -10.37 -9.89 37.86
N ARG A 7 -10.29 -9.57 39.16
CA ARG A 7 -11.17 -8.57 39.77
C ARG A 7 -10.89 -7.24 39.10
N THR A 8 -11.80 -6.77 38.25
CA THR A 8 -11.87 -5.37 37.82
C THR A 8 -12.09 -4.52 39.06
N PHE A 9 -11.03 -3.86 39.53
CA PHE A 9 -11.14 -2.87 40.60
C PHE A 9 -11.96 -1.69 40.05
N PRO A 10 -13.13 -1.38 40.63
CA PRO A 10 -13.85 -0.18 40.27
C PRO A 10 -12.98 1.02 40.66
N SER A 11 -12.64 1.86 39.67
CA SER A 11 -11.94 3.13 39.92
C SER A 11 -12.79 3.98 40.86
N VAL A 12 -12.15 4.58 41.87
CA VAL A 12 -12.79 5.56 42.75
C VAL A 12 -13.34 6.70 41.87
N GLN A 13 -14.64 7.00 41.98
CA GLN A 13 -15.19 8.21 41.37
C GLN A 13 -14.69 9.41 42.19
N GLU A 14 -13.69 10.08 41.65
CA GLU A 14 -13.25 11.39 42.10
C GLU A 14 -14.26 12.44 41.57
N GLY A 15 -14.46 13.54 42.30
CA GLY A 15 -15.71 14.34 42.31
C GLY A 15 -16.16 14.96 40.98
N ASP A 16 -17.34 15.61 41.01
CA ASP A 16 -17.98 16.29 39.86
C ASP A 16 -17.23 17.57 39.42
N ASP A 17 -15.95 17.46 39.04
CA ASP A 17 -15.20 18.56 38.44
C ASP A 17 -15.64 18.71 36.96
N PRO A 18 -16.27 19.84 36.57
CA PRO A 18 -16.80 20.01 35.22
C PRO A 18 -15.71 20.01 34.14
N PHE A 19 -14.48 20.41 34.46
CA PHE A 19 -13.36 20.39 33.52
C PHE A 19 -12.87 18.98 33.29
N LEU A 20 -12.76 18.19 34.36
CA LEU A 20 -12.32 16.79 34.28
C LEU A 20 -13.37 15.91 33.59
N ALA A 21 -14.65 16.21 33.75
CA ALA A 21 -15.74 15.52 33.05
C ALA A 21 -15.64 15.62 31.51
N LEU A 22 -14.91 16.61 30.97
CA LEU A 22 -14.74 16.78 29.51
C LEU A 22 -13.91 15.65 28.85
N TRP A 23 -13.13 14.88 29.62
CA TRP A 23 -12.10 13.98 29.08
C TRP A 23 -12.36 12.48 29.33
N PRO A 24 -13.55 11.93 29.04
CA PRO A 24 -14.03 10.66 29.63
C PRO A 24 -13.12 9.43 29.41
N HIS A 25 -12.27 9.43 28.38
CA HIS A 25 -11.28 8.39 28.17
C HIS A 25 -9.99 8.67 28.96
N ARG A 26 -9.81 7.93 30.08
CA ARG A 26 -8.70 8.13 31.03
C ARG A 26 -7.55 7.12 30.91
N TYR A 27 -7.70 6.05 30.13
CA TYR A 27 -6.64 5.07 29.87
C TYR A 27 -5.74 5.52 28.72
N ASP A 28 -4.57 4.90 28.60
CA ASP A 28 -3.56 5.17 27.57
C ASP A 28 -3.18 6.67 27.48
N TYR A 29 -3.22 7.35 28.62
CA TYR A 29 -3.01 8.78 28.68
C TYR A 29 -1.53 9.12 28.48
N LEU A 30 -1.26 10.36 28.12
CA LEU A 30 0.08 10.89 27.95
C LEU A 30 0.52 11.62 29.20
N TRP A 31 1.79 11.50 29.58
CA TRP A 31 2.39 12.33 30.60
C TRP A 31 3.82 12.74 30.22
N ALA A 32 4.28 13.86 30.75
CA ALA A 32 5.64 14.33 30.61
C ALA A 32 6.02 15.20 31.81
N GLU A 33 7.29 15.23 32.18
CA GLU A 33 7.79 16.26 33.09
C GLU A 33 7.69 17.65 32.44
N HIS A 34 7.68 18.69 33.28
CA HIS A 34 7.72 20.05 32.74
C HIS A 34 9.06 20.27 32.05
N PRO A 35 9.09 20.61 30.76
CA PRO A 35 10.33 20.81 30.04
C PRO A 35 11.05 22.06 30.55
N ASN A 36 12.38 22.08 30.42
CA ASN A 36 13.12 23.33 30.59
C ASN A 36 12.70 24.34 29.50
N PRO A 37 12.97 25.65 29.69
CA PRO A 37 12.78 26.63 28.64
C PRO A 37 13.41 26.17 27.31
N ASP A 38 12.67 26.32 26.21
CA ASP A 38 13.05 25.93 24.84
C ASP A 38 13.18 24.43 24.54
N GLU A 39 12.96 23.55 25.52
CA GLU A 39 12.88 22.09 25.31
C GLU A 39 11.45 21.63 24.98
N ARG A 40 11.35 20.52 24.25
CA ARG A 40 10.06 19.86 24.00
C ARG A 40 9.79 18.85 25.10
N PRO A 41 8.54 18.73 25.58
CA PRO A 41 8.18 17.71 26.55
C PRO A 41 8.38 16.31 25.95
N GLU A 42 9.04 15.43 26.69
CA GLU A 42 9.22 14.02 26.33
C GLU A 42 7.97 13.23 26.75
N TRP A 43 7.00 13.15 25.84
CA TRP A 43 5.73 12.47 26.09
C TRP A 43 5.89 10.95 26.20
N GLN A 44 5.36 10.40 27.29
CA GLN A 44 5.27 8.96 27.55
C GLN A 44 3.80 8.52 27.63
N THR A 45 3.52 7.27 27.26
CA THR A 45 2.17 6.69 27.39
C THR A 45 2.09 5.85 28.66
N GLU A 46 1.02 6.04 29.43
CA GLU A 46 0.69 5.22 30.59
C GLU A 46 -0.64 4.49 30.38
N SER A 47 -0.58 3.16 30.45
CA SER A 47 -1.71 2.26 30.16
C SER A 47 -2.10 1.39 31.37
N ARG A 48 -1.31 1.37 32.44
CA ARG A 48 -1.49 0.44 33.58
C ARG A 48 -2.68 0.82 34.47
N HIS A 49 -3.05 2.10 34.49
CA HIS A 49 -4.14 2.64 35.29
C HIS A 49 -4.74 3.90 34.64
N PRO A 50 -6.00 4.26 34.95
CA PRO A 50 -6.58 5.48 34.44
C PRO A 50 -5.95 6.72 35.08
N LEU A 51 -5.89 7.82 34.33
CA LEU A 51 -5.53 9.13 34.85
C LEU A 51 -6.53 9.59 35.90
N SER A 52 -6.07 9.81 37.13
CA SER A 52 -6.88 10.29 38.24
C SER A 52 -7.01 11.82 38.23
N ASP A 53 -8.10 12.30 38.80
CA ASP A 53 -8.40 13.73 38.89
C ASP A 53 -7.41 14.43 39.84
N ARG A 54 -6.99 13.75 40.91
CA ARG A 54 -5.95 14.25 41.83
C ARG A 54 -4.61 14.50 41.15
N LEU A 55 -4.19 13.63 40.22
CA LEU A 55 -2.94 13.83 39.47
C LEU A 55 -3.01 15.06 38.58
N LEU A 56 -4.15 15.26 37.91
CA LEU A 56 -4.40 16.45 37.10
C LEU A 56 -4.40 17.73 37.93
N GLN A 57 -5.05 17.71 39.09
CA GLN A 57 -5.13 18.85 40.01
C GLN A 57 -3.78 19.17 40.68
N GLN A 58 -2.94 18.16 40.95
CA GLN A 58 -1.61 18.37 41.52
C GLN A 58 -0.69 19.16 40.57
N GLY A 59 -0.84 18.97 39.25
CA GLY A 59 -0.11 19.75 38.24
C GLY A 59 1.41 19.53 38.23
N ALA A 60 1.91 18.51 38.92
CA ALA A 60 3.35 18.20 39.00
C ALA A 60 3.96 17.81 37.65
N MET A 61 3.14 17.31 36.74
CA MET A 61 3.51 16.89 35.38
C MET A 61 2.53 17.46 34.37
N LEU A 62 2.92 17.40 33.10
CA LEU A 62 2.04 17.63 31.97
C LEU A 62 1.27 16.34 31.66
N TYR A 63 0.04 16.51 31.18
CA TYR A 63 -0.85 15.40 30.88
C TYR A 63 -1.56 15.62 29.54
N GLY A 64 -1.74 14.54 28.80
CA GLY A 64 -2.54 14.50 27.58
C GLY A 64 -3.47 13.30 27.61
N VAL A 65 -4.50 13.33 26.79
CA VAL A 65 -5.49 12.26 26.69
C VAL A 65 -5.58 11.74 25.27
N ARG A 66 -6.00 10.49 25.14
CA ARG A 66 -6.34 9.85 23.87
C ARG A 66 -7.84 9.70 23.75
N PHE A 67 -8.31 9.48 22.54
CA PHE A 67 -9.72 9.19 22.29
C PHE A 67 -10.03 7.71 22.49
N GLY A 68 -11.23 7.45 23.01
CA GLY A 68 -11.82 6.11 23.03
C GLY A 68 -12.54 5.77 21.72
N PRO A 69 -13.43 4.74 21.73
CA PRO A 69 -14.23 4.36 20.57
C PRO A 69 -15.29 5.41 20.18
N ILE A 70 -15.71 6.24 21.14
CA ILE A 70 -16.63 7.36 20.97
C ILE A 70 -16.02 8.65 21.51
N THR A 71 -16.48 9.79 21.00
CA THR A 71 -16.06 11.14 21.41
C THR A 71 -17.22 12.14 21.31
N ARG A 72 -17.06 13.27 22.02
CA ARG A 72 -17.95 14.46 21.99
C ARG A 72 -17.22 15.72 21.56
N TYR A 73 -16.00 15.60 21.04
CA TYR A 73 -15.22 16.71 20.53
C TYR A 73 -14.18 16.24 19.50
N CYS A 74 -13.65 17.20 18.76
CA CYS A 74 -12.38 17.08 18.06
C CYS A 74 -11.50 18.31 18.33
N VAL A 75 -10.21 18.21 18.01
CA VAL A 75 -9.21 19.25 18.18
C VAL A 75 -8.41 19.38 16.89
N LEU A 76 -8.19 20.61 16.45
CA LEU A 76 -7.15 20.91 15.47
C LEU A 76 -5.95 21.50 16.19
N ASP A 77 -4.77 20.94 15.97
CA ASP A 77 -3.52 21.46 16.48
C ASP A 77 -2.74 22.13 15.35
N ILE A 78 -2.36 23.40 15.58
CA ILE A 78 -1.64 24.24 14.64
C ILE A 78 -0.35 24.66 15.32
N ASP A 79 0.76 24.06 14.91
CA ASP A 79 2.06 24.40 15.45
C ASP A 79 2.46 25.85 15.17
N LYS A 80 3.27 26.43 16.05
CA LYS A 80 3.87 27.77 15.87
C LYS A 80 4.56 27.92 14.50
N GLY A 81 5.21 26.85 14.05
CA GLY A 81 5.92 26.75 12.78
C GLY A 81 5.04 26.32 11.60
N SER A 82 3.72 26.28 11.76
CA SER A 82 2.77 25.93 10.69
C SER A 82 2.63 27.05 9.66
N VAL A 83 2.41 26.69 8.40
CA VAL A 83 1.95 27.65 7.38
C VAL A 83 0.57 28.24 7.69
N TYR A 84 -0.23 27.54 8.52
CA TYR A 84 -1.57 27.95 8.93
C TYR A 84 -1.58 28.74 10.26
N HIS A 85 -0.42 28.95 10.86
CA HIS A 85 -0.32 29.71 12.11
C HIS A 85 -0.63 31.21 11.84
N PRO A 86 -1.33 31.93 12.74
CA PRO A 86 -1.72 33.33 12.54
C PRO A 86 -0.57 34.31 12.29
N THR A 87 0.65 33.97 12.72
CA THR A 87 1.86 34.76 12.44
C THR A 87 2.25 34.70 10.96
N ARG A 88 1.85 33.66 10.23
CA ARG A 88 2.07 33.51 8.79
C ARG A 88 0.80 33.79 7.98
N ASP A 89 -0.35 33.32 8.46
CA ASP A 89 -1.65 33.60 7.85
C ASP A 89 -2.71 33.87 8.94
N ARG A 90 -3.02 35.16 9.12
CA ARG A 90 -3.97 35.65 10.13
C ARG A 90 -5.39 35.09 9.98
N PHE A 91 -5.77 34.63 8.79
CA PHE A 91 -7.12 34.18 8.48
C PHE A 91 -7.23 32.65 8.36
N ALA A 92 -6.11 31.91 8.35
CA ALA A 92 -6.12 30.46 8.16
C ALA A 92 -7.01 29.73 9.18
N TRP A 93 -6.96 30.10 10.47
CA TRP A 93 -7.81 29.48 11.49
C TRP A 93 -9.32 29.72 11.25
N ARG A 94 -9.70 30.89 10.73
CA ARG A 94 -11.10 31.18 10.37
C ARG A 94 -11.54 30.33 9.18
N ARG A 95 -10.66 30.13 8.21
CA ARG A 95 -10.91 29.23 7.07
C ARG A 95 -10.97 27.76 7.50
N LEU A 96 -10.21 27.35 8.51
CA LEU A 96 -10.31 26.01 9.12
C LEU A 96 -11.68 25.82 9.77
N VAL A 97 -12.17 26.80 10.54
CA VAL A 97 -13.53 26.76 11.10
C VAL A 97 -14.57 26.72 9.97
N ALA A 98 -14.44 27.59 8.96
CA ALA A 98 -15.36 27.63 7.83
C ALA A 98 -15.44 26.30 7.06
N ALA A 99 -14.31 25.60 6.91
CA ALA A 99 -14.26 24.28 6.27
C ALA A 99 -15.08 23.22 7.01
N LEU A 100 -15.29 23.37 8.32
CA LEU A 100 -16.04 22.43 9.16
C LEU A 100 -17.51 22.81 9.33
N GLU A 101 -17.96 23.96 8.81
CA GLU A 101 -19.35 24.41 8.89
C GLU A 101 -20.32 23.41 8.25
N ALA A 102 -19.91 22.74 7.17
CA ALA A 102 -20.70 21.72 6.49
C ALA A 102 -20.99 20.47 7.36
N LEU A 103 -20.17 20.24 8.39
CA LEU A 103 -20.39 19.19 9.40
C LEU A 103 -21.24 19.70 10.58
N GLY A 104 -21.48 21.01 10.66
CA GLY A 104 -22.15 21.67 11.78
C GLY A 104 -21.20 22.15 12.89
N LEU A 105 -19.89 22.14 12.65
CA LEU A 105 -18.88 22.64 13.59
C LEU A 105 -18.52 24.10 13.25
N VAL A 106 -19.12 25.05 13.97
CA VAL A 106 -19.07 26.48 13.65
C VAL A 106 -18.36 27.31 14.72
N GLN A 107 -18.13 26.75 15.91
CA GLN A 107 -17.53 27.44 17.04
C GLN A 107 -16.41 26.60 17.66
N ALA A 108 -15.22 27.18 17.73
CA ALA A 108 -14.09 26.61 18.45
C ALA A 108 -13.87 27.30 19.81
N VAL A 109 -13.44 26.52 20.80
CA VAL A 109 -12.68 27.03 21.95
C VAL A 109 -11.22 27.09 21.53
N ARG A 110 -10.59 28.24 21.68
CA ARG A 110 -9.22 28.50 21.25
C ARG A 110 -8.33 28.61 22.46
N CYS A 111 -7.20 27.92 22.47
CA CYS A 111 -6.17 28.13 23.46
C CYS A 111 -4.78 27.93 22.82
N THR A 112 -3.75 28.46 23.46
CA THR A 112 -2.38 28.05 23.11
C THR A 112 -2.17 26.59 23.50
N SER A 113 -1.41 25.84 22.70
CA SER A 113 -1.05 24.45 22.99
C SER A 113 0.07 24.36 24.04
N SER A 114 0.98 25.34 24.07
CA SER A 114 2.10 25.44 25.00
C SER A 114 2.74 26.84 24.97
N TYR A 115 3.80 27.05 25.75
CA TYR A 115 4.62 28.27 25.74
C TYR A 115 5.21 28.61 24.37
N SER A 116 5.30 27.64 23.45
CA SER A 116 5.76 27.90 22.09
C SER A 116 4.81 28.85 21.33
N GLY A 117 3.53 28.87 21.70
CA GLY A 117 2.50 29.67 21.06
C GLY A 117 1.75 28.97 19.92
N GLY A 118 1.93 27.65 19.74
CA GLY A 118 1.02 26.85 18.91
C GLY A 118 -0.43 26.93 19.40
N LEU A 119 -1.39 26.50 18.59
CA LEU A 119 -2.81 26.68 18.86
C LEU A 119 -3.57 25.37 18.85
N HIS A 120 -4.42 25.16 19.86
CA HIS A 120 -5.47 24.18 19.83
C HIS A 120 -6.82 24.85 19.55
N LEU A 121 -7.58 24.26 18.63
CA LEU A 121 -8.96 24.62 18.34
C LEU A 121 -9.86 23.43 18.73
N TYR A 122 -10.52 23.51 19.88
CA TYR A 122 -11.46 22.47 20.33
C TYR A 122 -12.86 22.73 19.77
N PHE A 123 -13.45 21.73 19.16
CA PHE A 123 -14.83 21.74 18.64
C PHE A 123 -15.67 20.74 19.42
N PRO A 124 -16.26 21.14 20.55
CA PRO A 124 -17.15 20.28 21.30
C PRO A 124 -18.53 20.20 20.65
N PHE A 125 -19.21 19.08 20.81
CA PHE A 125 -20.58 18.83 20.35
C PHE A 125 -21.32 17.97 21.38
N ASP A 126 -22.66 17.98 21.34
CA ASP A 126 -23.50 17.41 22.39
C ASP A 126 -23.73 15.89 22.23
N THR A 127 -23.81 15.42 20.99
CA THR A 127 -24.07 14.03 20.63
C THR A 127 -22.80 13.18 20.59
N GLU A 128 -22.84 11.98 21.17
CA GLU A 128 -21.73 11.04 21.07
C GLU A 128 -21.59 10.50 19.64
N GLN A 129 -20.36 10.53 19.14
CA GLN A 129 -20.05 10.07 17.79
C GLN A 129 -18.95 9.04 17.81
N LYS A 130 -18.98 8.13 16.82
CA LYS A 130 -17.88 7.19 16.60
C LYS A 130 -16.61 7.98 16.29
N THR A 131 -15.55 7.79 17.08
CA THR A 131 -14.31 8.56 16.97
C THR A 131 -13.70 8.52 15.57
N TRP A 132 -13.72 7.34 14.93
CA TRP A 132 -13.19 7.17 13.57
C TRP A 132 -13.98 7.97 12.52
N ALA A 133 -15.28 8.13 12.72
CA ALA A 133 -16.15 8.84 11.79
C ALA A 133 -15.85 10.34 11.83
N ILE A 134 -15.66 10.89 13.04
CA ILE A 134 -15.22 12.28 13.23
C ILE A 134 -13.85 12.50 12.62
N ALA A 135 -12.88 11.62 12.89
CA ALA A 135 -11.54 11.71 12.30
C ALA A 135 -11.60 11.79 10.78
N LEU A 136 -12.31 10.85 10.13
CA LEU A 136 -12.39 10.79 8.68
C LEU A 136 -13.14 11.98 8.08
N ALA A 137 -14.26 12.40 8.68
CA ALA A 137 -15.07 13.50 8.18
C ALA A 137 -14.32 14.84 8.28
N VAL A 138 -13.71 15.13 9.42
CA VAL A 138 -12.94 16.36 9.64
C VAL A 138 -11.74 16.40 8.69
N SER A 139 -10.95 15.32 8.63
CA SER A 139 -9.80 15.28 7.72
C SER A 139 -10.22 15.49 6.26
N THR A 140 -11.30 14.84 5.82
CA THR A 140 -11.82 14.96 4.45
C THR A 140 -12.23 16.40 4.12
N LEU A 141 -12.96 17.07 5.03
CA LEU A 141 -13.42 18.45 4.81
C LEU A 141 -12.25 19.44 4.72
N LEU A 142 -11.26 19.29 5.61
CA LEU A 142 -10.06 20.13 5.59
C LEU A 142 -9.27 19.93 4.30
N GLU A 143 -9.02 18.68 3.90
CA GLU A 143 -8.31 18.39 2.65
C GLU A 143 -9.05 18.88 1.40
N ASN A 144 -10.38 18.73 1.37
CA ASN A 144 -11.21 19.25 0.27
C ASN A 144 -11.18 20.78 0.21
N SER A 145 -10.98 21.44 1.36
CA SER A 145 -10.83 22.90 1.45
C SER A 145 -9.38 23.37 1.19
N GLY A 146 -8.49 22.45 0.77
CA GLY A 146 -7.11 22.76 0.36
C GLY A 146 -6.09 22.76 1.50
N PHE A 147 -6.48 22.35 2.71
CA PHE A 147 -5.55 22.20 3.83
C PHE A 147 -4.74 20.90 3.71
N LYS A 148 -3.45 20.96 4.02
CA LYS A 148 -2.57 19.80 4.08
C LYS A 148 -2.41 19.39 5.53
N LEU A 149 -2.87 18.18 5.85
CA LEU A 149 -2.70 17.59 7.17
C LEU A 149 -1.31 16.96 7.24
N ALA A 150 -0.49 17.44 8.15
CA ALA A 150 0.87 16.94 8.33
C ALA A 150 1.35 17.18 9.77
N PRO A 151 2.11 16.23 10.35
CA PRO A 151 2.76 16.43 11.64
C PRO A 151 3.61 17.69 11.62
N GLY A 152 3.59 18.48 12.70
CA GLY A 152 4.36 19.71 12.75
C GLY A 152 3.74 20.91 11.99
N GLN A 153 2.53 20.76 11.42
CA GLN A 153 1.85 21.79 10.63
C GLN A 153 0.37 21.92 11.02
N LEU A 154 -0.43 20.90 10.73
CA LEU A 154 -1.86 20.85 11.03
C LEU A 154 -2.21 19.41 11.31
N GLU A 155 -2.49 19.12 12.58
CA GLU A 155 -2.85 17.79 13.05
C GLU A 155 -4.31 17.77 13.51
N VAL A 156 -4.97 16.64 13.27
CA VAL A 156 -6.38 16.43 13.60
C VAL A 156 -6.47 15.36 14.68
N PHE A 157 -7.23 15.67 15.72
CA PHE A 157 -7.45 14.83 16.88
C PHE A 157 -8.97 14.65 17.07
N PRO A 158 -9.53 13.44 16.88
CA PRO A 158 -8.85 12.18 16.59
C PRO A 158 -8.25 12.13 15.18
N ASN A 159 -7.15 11.39 15.02
CA ASN A 159 -6.52 11.12 13.73
C ASN A 159 -7.17 9.92 13.02
N CYS A 160 -7.05 9.87 11.69
CA CYS A 160 -7.39 8.67 10.93
C CYS A 160 -6.36 7.57 11.23
N LYS A 161 -6.78 6.49 11.90
CA LYS A 161 -5.89 5.35 12.20
C LYS A 161 -5.52 4.60 10.93
N ALA A 162 -4.26 4.20 10.82
CA ALA A 162 -3.84 3.19 9.85
C ALA A 162 -4.39 1.82 10.30
N TYR A 163 -4.89 1.03 9.35
CA TYR A 163 -5.29 -0.35 9.63
C TYR A 163 -4.03 -1.18 9.89
N VAL A 164 -3.93 -1.80 11.07
CA VAL A 164 -2.79 -2.66 11.43
C VAL A 164 -3.21 -4.11 11.25
N THR A 165 -2.53 -4.82 10.34
CA THR A 165 -2.86 -6.20 9.94
C THR A 165 -2.56 -7.25 11.04
N SER A 166 -1.77 -6.90 12.06
CA SER A 166 -1.27 -7.85 13.08
C SER A 166 -2.21 -8.10 14.28
N GLY A 167 -3.46 -7.62 14.24
CA GLY A 167 -4.42 -7.86 15.33
C GLY A 167 -4.20 -6.99 16.58
N GLU A 168 -3.18 -6.13 16.59
CA GLU A 168 -3.00 -5.10 17.62
C GLU A 168 -3.92 -3.89 17.36
N HIS A 169 -4.59 -3.41 18.40
CA HIS A 169 -5.41 -2.20 18.32
C HIS A 169 -4.50 -0.96 18.23
N SER A 170 -4.44 -0.32 17.06
CA SER A 170 -3.82 1.01 16.94
C SER A 170 -4.56 2.02 17.82
N LEU A 171 -3.83 2.79 18.64
CA LEU A 171 -4.38 3.87 19.48
C LEU A 171 -4.55 5.16 18.68
N TYR A 172 -5.50 6.01 19.07
CA TYR A 172 -5.57 7.36 18.49
C TYR A 172 -4.40 8.19 19.03
N ASN A 173 -3.89 9.12 18.24
CA ASN A 173 -2.91 10.10 18.72
C ASN A 173 -3.51 10.86 19.92
N GLY A 174 -2.70 11.07 20.94
CA GLY A 174 -3.09 11.84 22.11
C GLY A 174 -2.79 13.30 21.91
N HIS A 175 -3.59 14.17 22.53
CA HIS A 175 -3.32 15.60 22.58
C HIS A 175 -3.09 16.02 24.03
N ARG A 176 -2.31 17.08 24.22
CA ARG A 176 -2.14 17.71 25.54
C ARG A 176 -3.46 18.29 26.04
N LEU A 177 -3.72 18.20 27.35
CA LEU A 177 -4.88 18.84 27.96
C LEU A 177 -4.71 20.38 27.99
N PRO A 178 -5.80 21.14 27.79
CA PRO A 178 -5.76 22.59 27.86
C PRO A 178 -5.61 23.05 29.32
N MET A 179 -5.33 24.35 29.52
CA MET A 179 -5.24 24.97 30.85
C MET A 179 -4.14 24.39 31.77
N GLN A 180 -3.14 23.73 31.18
CA GLN A 180 -1.87 23.39 31.82
C GLN A 180 -0.82 24.49 31.56
N ALA A 181 0.35 24.42 32.21
CA ALA A 181 1.42 25.43 32.07
C ALA A 181 1.72 25.82 30.60
N GLY A 182 1.54 27.08 30.23
CA GLY A 182 1.73 27.56 28.85
C GLY A 182 0.54 27.37 27.91
N SER A 183 -0.55 26.76 28.36
CA SER A 183 -1.83 26.69 27.63
C SER A 183 -2.81 27.71 28.21
N TYR A 184 -3.11 28.74 27.42
CA TYR A 184 -3.96 29.85 27.84
C TYR A 184 -5.14 30.01 26.88
N LEU A 185 -6.31 30.28 27.45
CA LEU A 185 -7.52 30.55 26.68
C LEU A 185 -7.36 31.82 25.83
N LEU A 186 -7.92 31.81 24.63
CA LEU A 186 -7.84 32.90 23.67
C LEU A 186 -9.22 33.41 23.27
N ASN A 187 -9.32 34.72 23.02
CA ASN A 187 -10.52 35.36 22.51
C ASN A 187 -10.68 35.19 20.97
N GLN A 188 -11.65 35.89 20.38
CA GLN A 188 -11.92 35.82 18.94
C GLN A 188 -10.82 36.39 18.05
N ASP A 189 -9.97 37.25 18.62
CA ASP A 189 -8.83 37.88 17.96
C ASP A 189 -7.49 37.20 18.32
N LEU A 190 -7.57 36.01 18.93
CA LEU A 190 -6.42 35.22 19.40
C LEU A 190 -5.55 35.93 20.44
N GLN A 191 -6.13 36.86 21.18
CA GLN A 191 -5.49 37.47 22.34
C GLN A 191 -5.75 36.63 23.59
N MET A 192 -4.76 36.59 24.47
CA MET A 192 -4.85 35.84 25.71
C MET A 192 -5.93 36.41 26.62
N LEU A 193 -6.79 35.52 27.11
CA LEU A 193 -7.75 35.81 28.17
C LEU A 193 -7.18 35.30 29.48
N TRP A 194 -7.31 36.13 30.53
CA TRP A 194 -7.15 35.64 31.89
C TRP A 194 -8.35 34.75 32.22
N GLY A 195 -8.09 33.47 32.41
CA GLY A 195 -9.13 32.48 32.68
C GLY A 195 -8.54 31.24 33.36
N ASN A 196 -9.41 30.50 34.03
CA ASN A 196 -9.08 29.24 34.70
C ASN A 196 -9.85 28.09 34.03
N GLN A 197 -9.77 26.88 34.60
CA GLN A 197 -10.48 25.72 34.08
C GLN A 197 -12.01 25.93 34.02
N GLU A 198 -12.60 26.66 34.97
CA GLU A 198 -14.02 27.00 34.96
C GLU A 198 -14.37 27.90 33.77
N THR A 199 -13.56 28.92 33.48
CA THR A 199 -13.74 29.76 32.29
C THR A 199 -13.63 28.94 31.00
N PHE A 200 -12.70 27.98 30.95
CA PHE A 200 -12.57 27.07 29.81
C PHE A 200 -13.85 26.23 29.63
N VAL A 201 -14.42 25.70 30.71
CA VAL A 201 -15.69 24.94 30.68
C VAL A 201 -16.84 25.80 30.18
N GLN A 202 -16.95 27.06 30.61
CA GLN A 202 -17.98 27.98 30.11
C GLN A 202 -17.86 28.19 28.59
N HIS A 203 -16.64 28.40 28.09
CA HIS A 203 -16.40 28.52 26.65
C HIS A 203 -16.68 27.21 25.90
N TRP A 204 -16.38 26.06 26.51
CA TRP A 204 -16.71 24.74 25.98
C TRP A 204 -18.21 24.55 25.84
N GLN A 205 -18.98 24.83 26.88
CA GLN A 205 -20.44 24.72 26.87
C GLN A 205 -21.06 25.66 25.83
N PHE A 206 -20.55 26.90 25.73
CA PHE A 206 -20.99 27.84 24.69
C PHE A 206 -20.70 27.32 23.28
N ALA A 207 -19.50 26.78 23.03
CA ALA A 207 -19.16 26.20 21.75
C ALA A 207 -20.01 24.96 21.43
N GLN A 208 -20.26 24.12 22.43
CA GLN A 208 -21.07 22.90 22.32
C GLN A 208 -22.51 23.23 21.91
N GLN A 209 -23.12 24.27 22.49
CA GLN A 209 -24.46 24.72 22.13
C GLN A 209 -24.57 25.25 20.69
N ARG A 210 -23.46 25.72 20.12
CA ARG A 210 -23.41 26.25 18.75
C ARG A 210 -23.08 25.17 17.72
N ASN A 211 -22.40 24.10 18.13
CA ASN A 211 -22.00 23.02 17.26
C ASN A 211 -23.06 21.91 17.26
N SER A 212 -23.88 21.88 16.22
CA SER A 212 -24.89 20.85 16.01
C SER A 212 -24.48 19.97 14.84
N LEU A 213 -24.02 18.76 15.14
CA LEU A 213 -23.58 17.84 14.10
C LEU A 213 -24.75 17.42 13.20
N ASP A 214 -24.60 17.65 11.89
CA ASP A 214 -25.54 17.13 10.90
C ASP A 214 -25.15 15.69 10.55
N THR A 215 -25.84 14.71 11.14
CA THR A 215 -25.61 13.29 10.90
C THR A 215 -25.76 12.91 9.42
N LYS A 216 -26.69 13.54 8.68
CA LYS A 216 -26.87 13.26 7.25
C LYS A 216 -25.71 13.84 6.43
N ALA A 217 -25.26 15.05 6.77
CA ALA A 217 -24.06 15.61 6.15
C ALA A 217 -22.83 14.73 6.45
N MET A 218 -22.68 14.28 7.69
CA MET A 218 -21.60 13.37 8.08
C MET A 218 -21.63 12.07 7.28
N GLU A 219 -22.78 11.40 7.15
CA GLU A 219 -22.92 10.20 6.31
C GLU A 219 -22.55 10.45 4.85
N ARG A 220 -22.98 11.58 4.28
CA ARG A 220 -22.61 11.98 2.91
C ARG A 220 -21.11 12.19 2.76
N ILE A 221 -20.47 12.86 3.73
CA ILE A 221 -19.03 13.10 3.75
C ILE A 221 -18.28 11.77 3.85
N LEU A 222 -18.69 10.87 4.76
CA LEU A 222 -18.08 9.55 4.92
C LEU A 222 -18.19 8.71 3.65
N LYS A 223 -19.34 8.74 2.98
CA LYS A 223 -19.54 8.06 1.70
C LYS A 223 -18.62 8.62 0.61
N ALA A 224 -18.45 9.94 0.54
CA ALA A 224 -17.52 10.58 -0.39
C ALA A 224 -16.04 10.27 -0.05
N ALA A 225 -15.68 10.27 1.23
CA ALA A 225 -14.35 9.95 1.71
C ALA A 225 -13.93 8.52 1.37
N ARG A 226 -14.82 7.53 1.60
CA ARG A 226 -14.56 6.12 1.26
C ARG A 226 -14.29 5.92 -0.23
N ARG A 227 -15.07 6.58 -1.10
CA ARG A 227 -14.80 6.59 -2.55
C ARG A 227 -13.40 7.10 -2.90
N ARG A 228 -12.88 8.06 -2.13
CA ARG A 228 -11.53 8.62 -2.30
C ARG A 228 -10.43 7.73 -1.70
N GLN A 229 -10.68 7.07 -0.57
CA GLN A 229 -9.73 6.15 0.08
C GLN A 229 -9.43 4.95 -0.82
N PHE A 230 -10.45 4.41 -1.48
CA PHE A 230 -10.30 3.36 -2.48
C PHE A 230 -9.92 3.88 -3.85
N ARG A 231 -9.44 5.13 -3.98
CA ARG A 231 -9.10 5.85 -5.23
C ARG A 231 -8.87 4.86 -6.36
N VAL A 232 -9.96 4.55 -7.08
CA VAL A 232 -9.89 3.58 -8.15
C VAL A 232 -9.05 4.30 -9.19
N THR A 233 -7.87 3.76 -9.49
CA THR A 233 -6.88 4.49 -10.29
C THR A 233 -6.48 3.66 -11.50
N GLY A 234 -6.15 4.36 -12.58
CA GLY A 234 -5.69 3.77 -13.82
C GLY A 234 -6.70 2.76 -14.40
N LYS A 235 -6.26 1.51 -14.52
CA LYS A 235 -7.04 0.45 -15.18
C LYS A 235 -8.32 0.06 -14.44
N ALA A 236 -8.30 0.14 -13.10
CA ALA A 236 -9.46 -0.21 -12.31
C ALA A 236 -10.59 0.82 -12.45
N ASP A 237 -10.24 2.10 -12.60
CA ASP A 237 -11.22 3.19 -12.75
C ASP A 237 -11.90 3.09 -14.11
N LYS A 238 -11.08 2.87 -15.15
CA LYS A 238 -11.59 2.54 -16.48
C LYS A 238 -12.52 1.33 -16.44
N PHE A 239 -12.13 0.24 -15.77
CA PHE A 239 -12.94 -0.97 -15.69
C PHE A 239 -14.26 -0.73 -14.95
N LEU A 240 -14.25 0.02 -13.85
CA LEU A 240 -15.46 0.43 -13.15
C LEU A 240 -16.36 1.31 -14.05
N ASN A 241 -15.80 2.26 -14.78
CA ASN A 241 -16.54 3.11 -15.72
C ASN A 241 -17.13 2.29 -16.87
N ASP A 242 -16.40 1.33 -17.43
CA ASP A 242 -16.88 0.40 -18.45
C ASP A 242 -18.07 -0.43 -17.90
N LEU A 243 -17.97 -0.94 -16.67
CA LEU A 243 -19.07 -1.65 -15.99
C LEU A 243 -20.29 -0.75 -15.76
N ASN A 244 -20.08 0.50 -15.30
CA ASN A 244 -21.16 1.44 -15.08
C ASN A 244 -21.87 1.79 -16.39
N ALA A 245 -21.14 2.08 -17.46
CA ALA A 245 -21.72 2.39 -18.76
C ALA A 245 -22.58 1.22 -19.30
N GLU A 246 -22.11 -0.02 -19.16
CA GLU A 246 -22.90 -1.20 -19.56
C GLU A 246 -24.14 -1.41 -18.68
N ILE A 247 -24.08 -1.09 -17.38
CA ILE A 247 -25.19 -1.33 -16.44
C ILE A 247 -26.23 -0.21 -16.49
N GLU A 248 -25.80 1.06 -16.55
CA GLU A 248 -26.68 2.25 -16.48
C GLU A 248 -27.59 2.38 -17.69
N GLN A 249 -27.19 1.85 -18.85
CA GLN A 249 -28.05 1.76 -20.03
C GLN A 249 -29.30 0.89 -19.78
N GLY A 250 -29.24 0.01 -18.78
CA GLY A 250 -30.33 -0.89 -18.41
C GLY A 250 -30.62 -1.94 -19.47
N TRP A 251 -31.89 -2.33 -19.55
CA TRP A 251 -32.34 -3.38 -20.44
C TRP A 251 -32.87 -2.77 -21.74
N THR A 252 -32.24 -3.12 -22.85
CA THR A 252 -32.56 -2.55 -24.17
C THR A 252 -33.10 -3.57 -25.16
N GLY A 253 -33.13 -4.86 -24.81
CA GLY A 253 -33.62 -5.92 -25.68
C GLY A 253 -33.66 -7.30 -25.02
N PRO A 254 -34.34 -8.27 -25.66
CA PRO A 254 -34.42 -9.63 -25.14
C PRO A 254 -33.05 -10.34 -25.20
N GLY A 255 -32.85 -11.35 -24.34
CA GLY A 255 -31.63 -12.16 -24.30
C GLY A 255 -30.45 -11.55 -23.51
N GLN A 256 -30.61 -10.36 -22.91
CA GLN A 256 -29.53 -9.66 -22.21
C GLN A 256 -29.28 -10.16 -20.77
N THR A 257 -30.17 -10.97 -20.19
CA THR A 257 -30.16 -11.34 -18.77
C THR A 257 -28.80 -11.82 -18.28
N ASN A 258 -28.18 -12.79 -18.96
CA ASN A 258 -26.91 -13.34 -18.47
C ASN A 258 -25.78 -12.30 -18.53
N ARG A 259 -25.69 -11.54 -19.61
CA ARG A 259 -24.64 -10.52 -19.75
C ARG A 259 -24.79 -9.43 -18.71
N LEU A 260 -26.01 -8.91 -18.53
CA LEU A 260 -26.26 -7.81 -17.60
C LEU A 260 -26.09 -8.24 -16.14
N LEU A 261 -26.63 -9.41 -15.75
CA LEU A 261 -26.40 -9.97 -14.41
C LEU A 261 -24.91 -10.23 -14.14
N GLY A 262 -24.16 -10.70 -15.12
CA GLY A 262 -22.71 -10.88 -14.99
C GLY A 262 -21.96 -9.56 -14.78
N ARG A 263 -22.36 -8.47 -15.44
CA ARG A 263 -21.76 -7.14 -15.20
C ARG A 263 -22.10 -6.57 -13.84
N ILE A 264 -23.36 -6.70 -13.43
CA ILE A 264 -23.80 -6.31 -12.09
C ILE A 264 -23.01 -7.09 -11.04
N ALA A 265 -22.92 -8.43 -11.19
CA ALA A 265 -22.16 -9.30 -10.29
C ALA A 265 -20.69 -8.88 -10.18
N MET A 266 -20.01 -8.62 -11.31
CA MET A 266 -18.62 -8.13 -11.30
C MET A 266 -18.50 -6.79 -10.57
N ARG A 267 -19.39 -5.82 -10.84
CA ARG A 267 -19.33 -4.51 -10.18
C ARG A 267 -19.57 -4.62 -8.67
N SER A 268 -20.61 -5.34 -8.28
CA SER A 268 -21.00 -5.54 -6.88
C SER A 268 -19.94 -6.33 -6.10
N TYR A 269 -19.39 -7.39 -6.68
CA TYR A 269 -18.34 -8.19 -6.05
C TYR A 269 -17.03 -7.40 -5.93
N ILE A 270 -16.52 -6.84 -7.04
CA ILE A 270 -15.18 -6.23 -7.06
C ILE A 270 -15.17 -4.87 -6.35
N PHE A 271 -16.24 -4.08 -6.50
CA PHE A 271 -16.29 -2.68 -6.07
C PHE A 271 -17.43 -2.36 -5.09
N GLY A 272 -18.28 -3.30 -4.68
CA GLY A 272 -19.41 -3.01 -3.78
C GLY A 272 -18.98 -2.31 -2.49
N HIS A 273 -17.90 -2.78 -1.86
CA HIS A 273 -17.31 -2.20 -0.64
C HIS A 273 -16.60 -0.86 -0.87
N VAL A 274 -16.31 -0.53 -2.12
CA VAL A 274 -15.78 0.77 -2.53
C VAL A 274 -16.92 1.77 -2.75
N LEU A 275 -18.05 1.32 -3.30
CA LEU A 275 -19.10 2.18 -3.83
C LEU A 275 -20.20 2.49 -2.80
N TYR A 276 -20.65 1.49 -2.03
CA TYR A 276 -21.82 1.63 -1.16
C TYR A 276 -21.90 0.68 0.05
N THR A 277 -21.03 -0.32 0.21
CA THR A 277 -21.02 -1.21 1.40
C THR A 277 -19.76 -1.02 2.24
N GLU A 278 -19.80 -1.40 3.52
CA GLU A 278 -18.61 -1.34 4.42
C GLU A 278 -17.68 -2.54 4.26
N LYS A 279 -18.23 -3.67 3.81
CA LYS A 279 -17.52 -4.94 3.65
C LYS A 279 -17.75 -5.49 2.25
N PRO A 280 -16.81 -6.29 1.73
CA PRO A 280 -17.00 -7.05 0.51
C PRO A 280 -18.33 -7.82 0.52
N LEU A 281 -19.01 -7.82 -0.63
CA LEU A 281 -20.25 -8.55 -0.81
C LEU A 281 -19.93 -9.97 -1.25
N GLU A 282 -20.34 -10.94 -0.44
CA GLU A 282 -20.17 -12.38 -0.67
C GLU A 282 -21.48 -13.11 -0.33
N GLY A 283 -21.63 -14.33 -0.85
CA GLY A 283 -22.74 -15.21 -0.52
C GLY A 283 -24.11 -14.59 -0.85
N ASN A 284 -25.05 -14.72 0.08
CA ASN A 284 -26.42 -14.23 -0.10
C ASN A 284 -26.52 -12.70 -0.19
N ALA A 285 -25.59 -11.97 0.44
CA ALA A 285 -25.57 -10.50 0.36
C ALA A 285 -25.29 -10.02 -1.07
N LEU A 286 -24.40 -10.72 -1.78
CA LEU A 286 -24.12 -10.44 -3.19
C LEU A 286 -25.31 -10.76 -4.09
N VAL A 287 -25.98 -11.90 -3.86
CA VAL A 287 -27.18 -12.28 -4.62
C VAL A 287 -28.28 -11.23 -4.48
N HIS A 288 -28.58 -10.82 -3.25
CA HIS A 288 -29.59 -9.79 -2.99
C HIS A 288 -29.25 -8.47 -3.69
N ASP A 289 -27.99 -8.04 -3.66
CA ASP A 289 -27.54 -6.82 -4.32
C ASP A 289 -27.70 -6.90 -5.85
N ILE A 290 -27.30 -8.03 -6.46
CA ILE A 290 -27.45 -8.27 -7.90
C ILE A 290 -28.92 -8.16 -8.32
N VAL A 291 -29.82 -8.86 -7.62
CA VAL A 291 -31.26 -8.85 -7.92
C VAL A 291 -31.83 -7.45 -7.76
N THR A 292 -31.49 -6.76 -6.66
CA THR A 292 -31.96 -5.40 -6.38
C THR A 292 -31.54 -4.45 -7.49
N ILE A 293 -30.27 -4.48 -7.92
CA ILE A 293 -29.80 -3.62 -9.00
C ILE A 293 -30.53 -3.97 -10.31
N ALA A 294 -30.60 -5.25 -10.67
CA ALA A 294 -31.22 -5.71 -11.91
C ALA A 294 -32.68 -5.26 -12.05
N GLN A 295 -33.47 -5.36 -10.97
CA GLN A 295 -34.89 -4.98 -10.94
C GLN A 295 -35.10 -3.46 -11.02
N ASN A 296 -34.14 -2.67 -10.51
CA ASN A 296 -34.21 -1.22 -10.52
C ASN A 296 -33.70 -0.58 -11.82
N LEU A 297 -33.14 -1.35 -12.75
CA LEU A 297 -32.69 -0.84 -14.03
C LEU A 297 -33.86 -0.62 -15.01
N PRO A 298 -33.79 0.43 -15.85
CA PRO A 298 -34.84 0.71 -16.82
C PRO A 298 -35.00 -0.44 -17.81
N GLY A 299 -36.24 -0.78 -18.17
CA GLY A 299 -36.57 -1.85 -19.12
C GLY A 299 -36.58 -3.26 -18.54
N TYR A 300 -36.37 -3.45 -17.23
CA TYR A 300 -36.38 -4.79 -16.60
C TYR A 300 -37.69 -5.54 -16.89
N HIS A 301 -38.83 -4.88 -16.66
CA HIS A 301 -40.15 -5.47 -16.86
C HIS A 301 -40.47 -5.75 -18.33
N ASP A 302 -39.89 -4.97 -19.24
CA ASP A 302 -40.18 -5.03 -20.68
C ASP A 302 -39.30 -6.05 -21.42
N TRP A 303 -38.05 -6.22 -20.98
CA TRP A 303 -37.03 -6.97 -21.74
C TRP A 303 -36.38 -8.13 -20.98
N CYS A 304 -36.49 -8.19 -19.65
CA CYS A 304 -36.02 -9.35 -18.91
C CYS A 304 -37.03 -10.49 -19.05
N GLN A 305 -36.70 -11.53 -19.81
CA GLN A 305 -37.55 -12.72 -19.97
C GLN A 305 -37.40 -13.72 -18.82
N HIS A 306 -36.48 -13.47 -17.88
CA HIS A 306 -36.14 -14.37 -16.78
C HIS A 306 -36.54 -13.78 -15.42
N GLN A 307 -37.58 -12.95 -15.37
CA GLN A 307 -38.05 -12.29 -14.13
C GLN A 307 -38.33 -13.29 -13.01
N GLN A 308 -38.99 -14.41 -13.34
CA GLN A 308 -39.36 -15.46 -12.40
C GLN A 308 -38.16 -16.26 -11.86
N GLU A 309 -37.02 -16.23 -12.54
CA GLU A 309 -35.81 -16.99 -12.17
C GLU A 309 -34.59 -16.09 -11.97
N VAL A 310 -34.79 -14.77 -11.85
CA VAL A 310 -33.70 -13.79 -11.74
C VAL A 310 -32.82 -14.05 -10.53
N GLU A 311 -33.41 -14.49 -9.42
CA GLU A 311 -32.70 -14.83 -8.18
C GLU A 311 -31.82 -16.06 -8.36
N LYS A 312 -32.36 -17.12 -8.99
CA LYS A 312 -31.58 -18.33 -9.32
C LYS A 312 -30.39 -18.00 -10.21
N ARG A 313 -30.59 -17.17 -11.25
CA ARG A 313 -29.50 -16.73 -12.12
C ARG A 313 -28.48 -15.85 -11.40
N ALA A 314 -28.91 -15.02 -10.45
CA ALA A 314 -28.00 -14.25 -9.62
C ALA A 314 -27.15 -15.16 -8.71
N GLN A 315 -27.72 -16.27 -8.21
CA GLN A 315 -26.97 -17.29 -7.47
C GLN A 315 -25.91 -17.98 -8.34
N ASP A 316 -26.24 -18.29 -9.59
CA ASP A 316 -25.29 -18.86 -10.56
C ASP A 316 -24.13 -17.90 -10.85
N TRP A 317 -24.42 -16.61 -11.02
CA TRP A 317 -23.39 -15.59 -11.20
C TRP A 317 -22.54 -15.36 -9.95
N ARG A 318 -23.15 -15.43 -8.76
CA ARG A 318 -22.41 -15.39 -7.49
C ARG A 318 -21.45 -16.58 -7.38
N LEU A 319 -21.88 -17.80 -7.71
CA LEU A 319 -21.00 -18.98 -7.78
C LEU A 319 -19.83 -18.72 -8.72
N ALA A 320 -20.13 -18.27 -9.94
CA ALA A 320 -19.14 -18.07 -10.98
C ALA A 320 -18.12 -16.99 -10.62
N ILE A 321 -18.54 -15.86 -10.03
CA ILE A 321 -17.63 -14.75 -9.72
C ILE A 321 -16.75 -15.07 -8.49
N GLU A 322 -17.29 -15.72 -7.47
CA GLU A 322 -16.51 -16.11 -6.28
C GLU A 322 -15.47 -17.20 -6.58
N GLN A 323 -15.69 -18.02 -7.62
CA GLN A 323 -14.74 -19.02 -8.11
C GLN A 323 -13.82 -18.49 -9.22
N SER A 324 -13.97 -17.23 -9.62
CA SER A 324 -13.20 -16.64 -10.71
C SER A 324 -11.84 -16.10 -10.25
N HIS A 325 -11.09 -15.54 -11.20
CA HIS A 325 -9.83 -14.83 -10.93
C HIS A 325 -10.04 -13.38 -10.44
N TYR A 326 -11.29 -12.90 -10.37
CA TYR A 326 -11.60 -11.58 -9.85
C TYR A 326 -11.59 -11.59 -8.32
N PHE A 327 -11.22 -10.47 -7.71
CA PHE A 327 -11.15 -10.30 -6.25
C PHE A 327 -11.61 -8.91 -5.85
N HIS A 328 -11.94 -8.74 -4.57
CA HIS A 328 -12.37 -7.47 -4.03
C HIS A 328 -11.27 -6.41 -4.13
N TYR A 329 -11.56 -5.32 -4.83
CA TYR A 329 -10.60 -4.26 -5.11
C TYR A 329 -10.04 -3.64 -3.83
N GLY A 330 -8.72 -3.53 -3.72
CA GLY A 330 -8.06 -2.91 -2.56
C GLY A 330 -8.09 -3.74 -1.28
N THR A 331 -8.40 -5.04 -1.37
CA THR A 331 -8.17 -6.00 -0.27
C THR A 331 -6.94 -6.85 -0.58
N ASP A 332 -6.04 -7.02 0.40
CA ASP A 332 -4.73 -7.70 0.22
C ASP A 332 -4.80 -9.22 0.02
N LYS A 333 -6.00 -9.79 -0.21
CA LYS A 333 -6.15 -11.23 -0.43
C LYS A 333 -6.10 -11.54 -1.92
N ARG A 334 -4.92 -11.91 -2.42
CA ARG A 334 -4.90 -12.99 -3.41
C ARG A 334 -5.49 -14.22 -2.71
N PRO A 335 -6.41 -14.97 -3.32
CA PRO A 335 -6.66 -16.32 -2.87
C PRO A 335 -5.33 -17.07 -2.91
N ILE A 336 -4.74 -17.29 -1.74
CA ILE A 336 -3.76 -18.34 -1.54
C ILE A 336 -4.51 -19.60 -1.93
N GLU A 337 -4.02 -20.31 -2.95
CA GLU A 337 -4.51 -21.62 -3.31
C GLU A 337 -4.54 -22.47 -2.04
N LEU A 338 -5.74 -22.75 -1.55
CA LEU A 338 -5.97 -23.71 -0.49
C LEU A 338 -5.78 -25.11 -1.11
N SER A 339 -4.55 -25.60 -1.08
CA SER A 339 -4.31 -27.03 -0.86
C SER A 339 -3.70 -27.18 0.52
N PRO A 340 -4.36 -27.87 1.45
CA PRO A 340 -3.79 -28.14 2.76
C PRO A 340 -2.73 -29.24 2.65
N ASP A 341 -1.69 -29.06 3.46
CA ASP A 341 -0.68 -30.01 3.89
C ASP A 341 0.57 -30.24 3.01
N HIS A 342 1.70 -29.86 3.64
CA HIS A 342 3.12 -30.06 3.32
C HIS A 342 3.84 -28.98 2.49
N PRO A 343 4.68 -28.12 3.13
CA PRO A 343 5.65 -27.32 2.41
C PRO A 343 6.80 -28.23 1.99
N ASP A 344 6.70 -28.86 0.82
CA ASP A 344 7.84 -29.52 0.21
C ASP A 344 8.63 -28.46 -0.58
N GLU A 345 9.77 -28.00 -0.02
CA GLU A 345 10.64 -26.96 -0.57
C GLU A 345 11.35 -27.34 -1.90
N SER A 346 10.82 -28.28 -2.68
CA SER A 346 11.53 -28.84 -3.83
C SER A 346 10.80 -28.83 -5.17
N GLU A 347 9.61 -28.22 -5.28
CA GLU A 347 8.98 -28.03 -6.60
C GLU A 347 9.15 -26.59 -7.10
N PRO A 348 9.94 -26.36 -8.16
CA PRO A 348 10.07 -25.03 -8.74
C PRO A 348 8.71 -24.56 -9.26
N SER A 349 8.38 -23.29 -8.98
CA SER A 349 7.09 -22.72 -9.41
C SER A 349 6.90 -22.85 -10.92
N TRP A 350 5.66 -22.87 -11.40
CA TRP A 350 5.36 -22.95 -12.84
C TRP A 350 6.14 -21.91 -13.68
N ASN A 351 6.35 -20.71 -13.13
CA ASN A 351 7.17 -19.66 -13.77
C ASN A 351 8.67 -20.04 -13.80
N GLN A 352 9.20 -20.66 -12.74
CA GLN A 352 10.57 -21.16 -12.69
C GLN A 352 10.77 -22.34 -13.66
N GLN A 353 9.79 -23.23 -13.79
CA GLN A 353 9.81 -24.31 -14.78
C GLN A 353 9.82 -23.77 -16.21
N GLN A 354 8.92 -22.83 -16.52
CA GLN A 354 8.89 -22.18 -17.84
C GLN A 354 10.19 -21.42 -18.16
N GLN A 355 10.81 -20.78 -17.16
CA GLN A 355 12.10 -20.12 -17.31
C GLN A 355 13.24 -21.13 -17.55
N ALA A 356 13.25 -22.25 -16.83
CA ALA A 356 14.25 -23.31 -17.00
C ALA A 356 14.15 -23.97 -18.39
N GLU A 357 12.94 -24.25 -18.86
CA GLU A 357 12.69 -24.80 -20.20
C GLU A 357 13.12 -23.83 -21.30
N ALA A 358 12.86 -22.52 -21.14
CA ALA A 358 13.31 -21.50 -22.07
C ALA A 358 14.85 -21.43 -22.15
N ARG A 359 15.54 -21.47 -21.00
CA ARG A 359 17.00 -21.49 -20.94
C ARG A 359 17.60 -22.76 -21.55
N ALA A 360 17.01 -23.92 -21.26
CA ALA A 360 17.45 -25.21 -21.83
C ALA A 360 17.33 -25.24 -23.36
N ARG A 361 16.25 -24.66 -23.92
CA ARG A 361 16.08 -24.56 -25.38
C ARG A 361 17.13 -23.65 -26.02
N ILE A 362 17.46 -22.53 -25.39
CA ILE A 362 18.51 -21.63 -25.87
C ILE A 362 19.88 -22.35 -25.85
N GLN A 363 20.20 -23.03 -24.75
CA GLN A 363 21.46 -23.78 -24.63
C GLN A 363 21.57 -24.89 -25.68
N GLN A 364 20.49 -25.64 -25.92
CA GLN A 364 20.47 -26.69 -26.93
C GLN A 364 20.65 -26.14 -28.35
N ALA A 365 19.98 -25.02 -28.66
CA ALA A 365 20.12 -24.37 -29.96
C ALA A 365 21.55 -23.86 -30.20
N VAL A 366 22.18 -23.25 -29.18
CA VAL A 366 23.57 -22.80 -29.25
C VAL A 366 24.53 -23.98 -29.39
N ALA A 367 24.31 -25.09 -28.67
CA ALA A 367 25.13 -26.29 -28.77
C ALA A 367 25.06 -26.94 -30.18
N ASP A 368 23.86 -27.04 -30.76
CA ASP A 368 23.67 -27.58 -32.12
C ASP A 368 24.32 -26.68 -33.19
N LEU A 369 24.26 -25.35 -33.04
CA LEU A 369 24.96 -24.41 -33.93
C LEU A 369 26.49 -24.48 -33.79
N LEU A 370 27.00 -24.74 -32.59
CA LEU A 370 28.44 -24.95 -32.35
C LEU A 370 28.92 -26.27 -32.94
N GLU A 371 28.13 -27.34 -32.81
CA GLU A 371 28.46 -28.67 -33.36
C GLU A 371 28.51 -28.66 -34.89
N ARG A 372 27.70 -27.83 -35.53
CA ARG A 372 27.67 -27.63 -36.99
C ARG A 372 28.66 -26.59 -37.50
N GLU A 373 29.50 -26.02 -36.64
CA GLU A 373 30.39 -24.89 -36.95
C GLU A 373 29.68 -23.69 -37.60
N ALA A 374 28.39 -23.53 -37.31
CA ALA A 374 27.51 -22.57 -37.96
C ALA A 374 27.11 -21.41 -37.03
N LEU A 375 27.72 -21.30 -35.84
CA LEU A 375 27.45 -20.20 -34.92
C LEU A 375 28.14 -18.91 -35.40
N PRO A 376 27.39 -17.87 -35.85
CA PRO A 376 28.00 -16.66 -36.40
C PRO A 376 28.79 -15.87 -35.35
N SER A 377 29.68 -14.97 -35.76
CA SER A 377 30.40 -14.09 -34.82
C SER A 377 29.61 -12.81 -34.49
N GLY A 378 28.76 -12.35 -35.41
CA GLY A 378 27.92 -11.17 -35.27
C GLY A 378 26.72 -11.37 -34.33
N ILE A 379 26.36 -10.30 -33.61
CA ILE A 379 25.21 -10.31 -32.66
C ILE A 379 23.89 -10.54 -33.42
N THR A 380 23.67 -9.80 -34.51
CA THR A 380 22.45 -9.87 -35.33
C THR A 380 22.35 -11.22 -36.03
N GLU A 381 23.45 -11.70 -36.61
CA GLU A 381 23.50 -12.98 -37.32
C GLU A 381 23.23 -14.17 -36.37
N ARG A 382 23.74 -14.13 -35.13
CA ARG A 382 23.39 -15.12 -34.09
C ARG A 382 21.92 -15.08 -33.71
N PHE A 383 21.35 -13.88 -33.56
CA PHE A 383 19.94 -13.72 -33.25
C PHE A 383 19.10 -14.37 -34.36
N ASP A 384 19.40 -14.05 -35.62
CA ASP A 384 18.71 -14.62 -36.79
C ASP A 384 18.88 -16.13 -36.90
N ALA A 385 20.06 -16.67 -36.56
CA ALA A 385 20.32 -18.11 -36.54
C ALA A 385 19.55 -18.86 -35.42
N LEU A 386 19.14 -18.17 -34.35
CA LEU A 386 18.40 -18.75 -33.22
C LEU A 386 16.87 -18.70 -33.38
N ILE A 387 16.34 -17.81 -34.22
CA ILE A 387 14.90 -17.72 -34.51
C ILE A 387 14.32 -19.04 -35.07
N PRO A 388 14.97 -19.76 -36.01
CA PRO A 388 14.51 -21.05 -36.52
C PRO A 388 14.31 -22.14 -35.46
N TYR A 389 14.94 -22.02 -34.29
CA TYR A 389 14.78 -22.94 -33.16
C TYR A 389 13.50 -22.68 -32.33
N ARG A 390 12.51 -21.95 -32.89
CA ARG A 390 11.26 -21.55 -32.24
C ARG A 390 11.48 -20.75 -30.95
N LEU A 391 12.51 -19.92 -30.94
CA LEU A 391 12.82 -19.01 -29.85
C LEU A 391 12.26 -17.61 -30.19
N SER A 392 11.50 -17.01 -29.26
CA SER A 392 11.00 -15.64 -29.47
C SER A 392 12.12 -14.62 -29.22
N GLY A 393 12.10 -13.51 -29.95
CA GLY A 393 13.06 -12.43 -29.74
C GLY A 393 13.06 -11.89 -28.30
N ALA A 394 11.88 -11.81 -27.68
CA ALA A 394 11.74 -11.39 -26.28
C ALA A 394 12.42 -12.39 -25.30
N THR A 395 12.30 -13.69 -25.57
CA THR A 395 12.96 -14.74 -24.76
C THR A 395 14.48 -14.70 -24.91
N LEU A 396 14.99 -14.49 -26.14
CA LEU A 396 16.42 -14.34 -26.40
C LEU A 396 17.01 -13.11 -25.71
N TYR A 397 16.34 -11.96 -25.81
CA TYR A 397 16.78 -10.73 -25.15
C TYR A 397 16.71 -10.79 -23.62
N ARG A 398 15.84 -11.63 -23.04
CA ARG A 398 15.76 -11.87 -21.58
C ARG A 398 16.89 -12.77 -21.07
N HIS A 399 17.47 -13.61 -21.93
CA HIS A 399 18.53 -14.57 -21.58
C HIS A 399 19.78 -14.39 -22.45
N ARG A 400 20.29 -13.16 -22.54
CA ARG A 400 21.49 -12.81 -23.35
C ARG A 400 22.75 -13.51 -22.85
N ASP A 401 22.77 -13.86 -21.58
CA ASP A 401 23.87 -14.60 -20.92
C ASP A 401 24.20 -15.93 -21.60
N LEU A 402 23.25 -16.54 -22.31
CA LEU A 402 23.39 -17.88 -22.88
C LEU A 402 23.83 -17.94 -24.35
N TRP A 403 23.82 -16.82 -25.08
CA TRP A 403 24.07 -16.84 -26.54
C TRP A 403 24.81 -15.60 -27.07
N HIS A 404 24.75 -14.47 -26.35
CA HIS A 404 25.26 -13.21 -26.85
C HIS A 404 26.80 -13.15 -26.76
N PRO A 405 27.53 -12.80 -27.84
CA PRO A 405 29.00 -12.83 -27.91
C PRO A 405 29.69 -12.10 -26.75
N ARG A 406 29.24 -10.87 -26.44
CA ARG A 406 29.83 -10.05 -25.36
C ARG A 406 29.65 -10.66 -23.95
N HIS A 407 28.55 -11.37 -23.71
CA HIS A 407 28.31 -11.96 -22.39
C HIS A 407 29.09 -13.26 -22.20
N LEU A 408 29.32 -14.01 -23.28
CA LEU A 408 30.19 -15.18 -23.27
C LEU A 408 31.67 -14.80 -23.13
N GLN A 409 32.11 -13.69 -23.74
CA GLN A 409 33.46 -13.14 -23.57
C GLN A 409 33.74 -12.69 -22.14
N ASN A 410 32.81 -11.97 -21.51
CA ASN A 410 32.97 -11.50 -20.13
C ASN A 410 33.04 -12.64 -19.11
N ALA A 411 32.25 -13.71 -19.30
CA ALA A 411 32.33 -14.91 -18.46
C ALA A 411 33.69 -15.64 -18.59
N THR A 412 34.40 -15.46 -19.71
CA THR A 412 35.74 -16.04 -19.93
C THR A 412 36.83 -15.21 -19.24
N ILE A 413 36.65 -13.88 -19.17
CA ILE A 413 37.58 -12.97 -18.49
C ILE A 413 37.54 -13.17 -16.97
N ASP A 414 36.35 -13.33 -16.38
CA ASP A 414 36.20 -13.57 -14.93
C ASP A 414 36.80 -14.90 -14.47
N VAL A 415 36.78 -15.94 -15.31
CA VAL A 415 37.38 -17.26 -15.00
C VAL A 415 38.90 -17.24 -15.17
N LEU A 416 39.43 -16.47 -16.13
CA LEU A 416 40.88 -16.32 -16.31
C LEU A 416 41.53 -15.42 -15.25
N GLN A 417 40.77 -14.54 -14.60
CA GLN A 417 41.24 -13.73 -13.48
C GLN A 417 41.21 -14.46 -12.13
N SER A 418 40.49 -15.59 -12.00
CA SER A 418 40.43 -16.37 -10.75
C SER A 418 41.57 -17.38 -10.58
N ASP A 419 42.31 -17.71 -11.64
CA ASP A 419 43.35 -18.76 -11.64
C ASP A 419 44.79 -18.24 -11.41
N VAL A 420 44.98 -16.95 -11.11
CA VAL A 420 46.27 -16.41 -10.67
C VAL A 420 46.13 -15.81 -9.28
N ALA A 421 46.23 -16.65 -8.26
CA ALA A 421 46.62 -16.18 -6.94
C ALA A 421 48.16 -16.17 -6.83
N PRO A 422 48.73 -15.09 -6.28
CA PRO A 422 49.71 -15.28 -5.24
C PRO A 422 49.17 -14.75 -3.91
N ASP A 423 49.65 -15.46 -2.92
CA ASP A 423 49.27 -15.50 -1.52
C ASP A 423 49.57 -14.20 -0.75
N CYS A 424 48.86 -14.07 0.38
CA CYS A 424 49.20 -13.30 1.58
C CYS A 424 49.18 -11.75 1.53
N SER A 425 48.20 -11.11 2.19
CA SER A 425 48.26 -10.83 3.65
C SER A 425 47.26 -9.75 4.14
N TRP A 426 46.58 -10.10 5.23
CA TRP A 426 46.22 -9.30 6.42
C TRP A 426 45.52 -7.92 6.28
N ALA A 427 44.21 -7.96 6.60
CA ALA A 427 43.46 -7.13 7.56
C ALA A 427 42.56 -5.95 7.15
N ALA A 428 41.37 -6.06 7.77
CA ALA A 428 40.54 -5.03 8.36
C ALA A 428 39.78 -4.06 7.43
N SER A 429 38.56 -4.47 7.14
CA SER A 429 37.44 -3.64 6.72
C SER A 429 37.16 -2.52 7.74
N GLY A 430 37.16 -1.28 7.26
CA GLY A 430 36.56 -0.13 7.90
C GLY A 430 35.66 0.59 6.91
N ALA A 431 34.42 0.86 7.36
CA ALA A 431 33.51 1.92 6.92
C ALA A 431 32.99 1.94 5.46
N THR A 432 31.69 1.66 5.40
CA THR A 432 30.65 2.24 4.53
C THR A 432 30.90 3.69 4.08
N SER A 433 30.69 3.99 2.79
CA SER A 433 29.95 5.18 2.34
C SER A 433 29.59 5.10 0.86
N HIS A 434 28.31 5.38 0.59
CA HIS A 434 27.73 5.61 -0.73
C HIS A 434 28.34 6.86 -1.38
N THR A 435 28.63 6.79 -2.68
CA THR A 435 28.89 7.98 -3.51
C THR A 435 27.98 8.02 -4.72
N ASN A 436 27.20 9.10 -4.75
CA ASN A 436 26.40 9.60 -5.86
C ASN A 436 27.23 9.78 -7.14
N LEU A 437 26.61 9.51 -8.28
CA LEU A 437 27.24 9.64 -9.59
C LEU A 437 26.26 10.25 -10.61
N LEU A 438 25.99 11.55 -10.44
CA LEU A 438 25.59 12.45 -11.53
C LEU A 438 26.25 13.81 -11.27
N GLY A 439 27.26 14.12 -12.08
CA GLY A 439 28.01 15.36 -12.04
C GLY A 439 27.40 16.44 -12.93
N GLU A 440 27.58 17.69 -12.48
CA GLU A 440 27.11 18.93 -13.08
C GLU A 440 27.90 19.31 -14.34
N SER A 441 27.20 19.85 -15.35
CA SER A 441 27.40 21.20 -15.91
C SER A 441 26.92 21.28 -17.38
N GLY A 442 26.11 22.29 -17.68
CA GLY A 442 25.69 22.59 -19.05
C GLY A 442 24.47 23.50 -19.18
N CYS A 443 24.47 24.67 -18.55
CA CYS A 443 23.50 25.74 -18.81
C CYS A 443 23.60 26.26 -20.26
N LYS A 444 22.46 26.42 -20.95
CA LYS A 444 22.16 27.57 -21.83
C LYS A 444 20.66 27.89 -21.78
N THR A 445 20.36 29.18 -21.70
CA THR A 445 19.05 29.80 -21.46
C THR A 445 18.41 30.37 -22.74
N LEU A 446 17.07 30.22 -22.84
CA LEU A 446 16.01 31.11 -23.40
C LEU A 446 15.87 31.30 -24.94
N PRO A 447 14.72 31.77 -25.51
CA PRO A 447 13.45 32.26 -24.89
C PRO A 447 12.11 31.75 -25.51
N GLU A 448 11.01 32.31 -25.01
CA GLU A 448 9.57 32.18 -25.31
C GLU A 448 9.12 32.51 -26.75
N GLY A 449 7.95 31.98 -27.18
CA GLY A 449 7.07 32.66 -28.15
C GLY A 449 6.24 31.80 -29.14
N VAL A 450 4.94 31.66 -28.86
CA VAL A 450 3.75 31.71 -29.77
C VAL A 450 3.56 30.70 -30.94
N SER A 451 2.46 29.93 -30.82
CA SER A 451 1.42 29.52 -31.81
C SER A 451 1.76 29.35 -33.30
N SER A 452 1.50 28.15 -33.88
CA SER A 452 0.40 27.91 -34.85
C SER A 452 0.48 26.53 -35.53
N THR A 453 -0.67 26.19 -36.10
CA THR A 453 -1.26 25.02 -36.77
C THR A 453 -0.56 24.39 -38.00
N LEU A 454 -0.96 23.11 -38.24
CA LEU A 454 -1.15 22.35 -39.51
C LEU A 454 -0.15 21.25 -39.93
N GLU A 455 -0.76 20.08 -40.14
CA GLU A 455 -0.62 19.06 -41.20
C GLU A 455 0.69 18.28 -41.47
N CYS A 456 0.62 16.99 -41.11
CA CYS A 456 0.61 15.80 -41.98
C CYS A 456 1.74 15.52 -43.01
N VAL A 457 2.08 14.21 -43.08
CA VAL A 457 2.66 13.43 -44.21
C VAL A 457 4.15 13.03 -44.13
N GLU A 458 4.30 11.72 -43.83
CA GLU A 458 5.13 10.67 -44.45
C GLU A 458 6.68 10.58 -44.40
N THR A 459 7.09 9.36 -43.99
CA THR A 459 8.13 8.47 -44.57
C THR A 459 9.62 8.76 -44.41
N GLY A 460 10.35 7.71 -43.98
CA GLY A 460 11.57 7.30 -44.69
C GLY A 460 12.90 7.30 -43.94
N THR A 461 13.38 6.09 -43.64
CA THR A 461 14.77 5.60 -43.82
C THR A 461 15.94 6.12 -42.97
N ILE A 462 16.41 5.23 -42.08
CA ILE A 462 17.78 4.67 -41.93
C ILE A 462 18.94 5.45 -42.58
N GLY A 463 19.97 5.75 -41.77
CA GLY A 463 21.31 6.09 -42.26
C GLY A 463 22.37 5.99 -41.17
N CYS A 464 23.13 4.89 -41.15
CA CYS A 464 24.36 4.70 -40.39
C CYS A 464 25.46 5.65 -40.88
N ASN A 465 26.28 6.19 -39.98
CA ASN A 465 27.59 6.74 -40.33
C ASN A 465 28.64 6.23 -39.34
N SER A 466 29.74 5.75 -39.91
CA SER A 466 30.88 5.12 -39.27
C SER A 466 32.09 6.07 -39.22
N ALA A 467 33.00 5.74 -38.29
CA ALA A 467 34.46 6.03 -38.24
C ALA A 467 34.91 7.38 -37.65
N PRO A 468 36.16 7.50 -37.13
CA PRO A 468 37.28 6.55 -37.17
C PRO A 468 38.02 6.25 -35.84
N ILE A 469 38.91 5.27 -36.01
CA ILE A 469 39.89 4.66 -35.09
C ILE A 469 41.01 5.64 -34.72
N GLY A 470 41.41 5.62 -33.43
CA GLY A 470 42.67 6.17 -32.92
C GLY A 470 43.39 5.08 -32.13
N ASP A 471 44.62 4.81 -32.57
CA ASP A 471 45.54 3.71 -32.29
C ASP A 471 46.19 3.79 -30.90
N LEU A 472 46.28 2.68 -30.14
CA LEU A 472 47.27 2.49 -29.07
C LEU A 472 47.47 0.98 -28.76
N SER A 473 48.65 0.50 -29.18
CA SER A 473 49.50 -0.57 -28.62
C SER A 473 48.95 -1.99 -28.43
N GLN A 474 49.50 -2.87 -29.26
CA GLN A 474 49.47 -4.33 -29.17
C GLN A 474 50.04 -4.85 -27.83
N SER A 475 49.27 -5.69 -27.13
CA SER A 475 49.80 -6.75 -26.28
C SER A 475 49.33 -8.07 -26.88
N GLU A 476 50.26 -8.89 -27.36
CA GLU A 476 49.98 -10.20 -27.94
C GLU A 476 49.41 -11.16 -26.88
N THR A 477 48.08 -11.23 -26.78
CA THR A 477 47.39 -12.36 -26.15
C THR A 477 47.08 -13.38 -27.24
N ARG A 478 47.69 -14.55 -27.13
CA ARG A 478 47.51 -15.68 -28.05
C ARG A 478 46.03 -16.06 -28.14
N ASN A 479 45.39 -15.74 -29.27
CA ASN A 479 44.02 -16.15 -29.55
C ASN A 479 43.95 -17.68 -29.58
N MET A 480 43.07 -18.24 -28.75
CA MET A 480 42.78 -19.67 -28.74
C MET A 480 42.24 -20.06 -30.12
N THR A 481 42.83 -21.07 -30.74
CA THR A 481 42.45 -21.53 -32.08
C THR A 481 41.05 -22.15 -32.04
N GLN A 482 40.33 -22.13 -33.18
CA GLN A 482 38.98 -22.72 -33.31
C GLN A 482 38.94 -24.18 -32.82
N ALA A 483 40.04 -24.93 -33.01
CA ALA A 483 40.20 -26.29 -32.52
C ALA A 483 40.22 -26.40 -30.98
N GLU A 484 40.90 -25.46 -30.31
CA GLU A 484 40.95 -25.41 -28.84
C GLU A 484 39.60 -24.98 -28.23
N GLY A 485 38.87 -24.08 -28.90
CA GLY A 485 37.50 -23.71 -28.52
C GLY A 485 36.51 -24.88 -28.64
N ILE A 486 36.59 -25.65 -29.74
CA ILE A 486 35.79 -26.85 -29.94
C ILE A 486 36.13 -27.93 -28.90
N ALA A 487 37.41 -28.09 -28.55
CA ALA A 487 37.84 -29.04 -27.53
C ALA A 487 37.30 -28.69 -26.13
N TYR A 488 37.32 -27.41 -25.77
CA TYR A 488 36.75 -26.91 -24.52
C TYR A 488 35.23 -27.15 -24.43
N ILE A 489 34.49 -26.86 -25.51
CA ILE A 489 33.04 -27.09 -25.56
C ILE A 489 32.71 -28.58 -25.44
N LYS A 490 33.47 -29.45 -26.11
CA LYS A 490 33.31 -30.92 -25.98
C LYS A 490 33.57 -31.41 -24.55
N GLN A 491 34.53 -30.79 -23.84
CA GLN A 491 34.81 -31.09 -22.44
C GLN A 491 33.65 -30.68 -21.53
N VAL A 492 33.08 -29.50 -21.75
CA VAL A 492 31.92 -29.00 -20.98
C VAL A 492 30.68 -29.87 -21.23
N LEU A 493 30.41 -30.27 -22.48
CA LEU A 493 29.30 -31.18 -22.80
C LEU A 493 29.44 -32.55 -22.11
N LYS A 494 30.65 -33.12 -22.07
CA LYS A 494 30.93 -34.35 -21.32
C LYS A 494 30.66 -34.19 -19.82
N GLN A 495 31.00 -33.05 -19.23
CA GLN A 495 30.72 -32.79 -17.81
C GLN A 495 29.21 -32.67 -17.53
N VAL A 496 28.46 -32.06 -18.43
CA VAL A 496 26.99 -31.94 -18.32
C VAL A 496 26.30 -33.30 -18.48
N GLU A 497 26.74 -34.12 -19.42
CA GLU A 497 26.24 -35.49 -19.57
C GLU A 497 26.55 -36.35 -18.33
N ALA A 498 27.76 -36.24 -17.78
CA ALA A 498 28.13 -36.93 -16.55
C ALA A 498 27.23 -36.52 -15.38
N ARG A 499 26.93 -35.22 -15.22
CA ARG A 499 26.00 -34.73 -14.19
C ARG A 499 24.59 -35.28 -14.37
N ARG A 500 24.06 -35.29 -15.60
CA ARG A 500 22.73 -35.87 -15.89
C ARG A 500 22.66 -37.37 -15.63
N GLN A 501 23.75 -38.11 -15.86
CA GLN A 501 23.80 -39.54 -15.55
C GLN A 501 23.83 -39.78 -14.03
N VAL A 502 24.56 -38.95 -13.28
CA VAL A 502 24.55 -38.98 -11.81
C VAL A 502 23.16 -38.67 -11.26
N GLU A 503 22.47 -37.64 -11.78
CA GLU A 503 21.10 -37.31 -11.38
C GLU A 503 20.10 -38.43 -11.72
N LYS A 504 20.21 -39.05 -12.90
CA LYS A 504 19.39 -40.22 -13.27
C LYS A 504 19.67 -41.43 -12.39
N ALA A 505 20.93 -41.67 -12.01
CA ALA A 505 21.31 -42.75 -11.10
C ALA A 505 20.77 -42.49 -9.68
N GLN A 506 20.87 -41.26 -9.17
CA GLN A 506 20.30 -40.86 -7.88
C GLN A 506 18.76 -40.97 -7.88
N LYS A 507 18.09 -40.59 -8.97
CA LYS A 507 16.64 -40.74 -9.12
C LYS A 507 16.22 -42.22 -9.17
N ARG A 508 16.98 -43.08 -9.83
CA ARG A 508 16.77 -44.54 -9.82
C ARG A 508 17.01 -45.17 -8.44
N GLN A 509 18.01 -44.73 -7.69
CA GLN A 509 18.24 -45.20 -6.31
C GLN A 509 17.12 -44.77 -5.35
N ARG A 510 16.57 -43.56 -5.51
CA ARG A 510 15.41 -43.11 -4.72
C ARG A 510 14.14 -43.92 -5.02
N LEU A 511 13.90 -44.27 -6.29
CA LEU A 511 12.80 -45.14 -6.69
C LEU A 511 12.98 -46.59 -6.19
N ALA A 512 14.20 -47.14 -6.24
CA ALA A 512 14.47 -48.50 -5.74
C ALA A 512 14.44 -48.60 -4.20
N GLY A 513 14.68 -47.51 -3.47
CA GLY A 513 14.60 -47.46 -2.01
C GLY A 513 13.18 -47.36 -1.44
N GLN A 514 12.18 -47.00 -2.27
CA GLN A 514 10.78 -46.95 -1.86
C GLN A 514 10.06 -48.30 -1.95
N ASP A 515 10.61 -49.29 -2.67
CA ASP A 515 10.01 -50.63 -2.85
C ASP A 515 10.49 -51.70 -1.83
N GLN A 516 11.26 -51.33 -0.78
CA GLN A 516 11.76 -52.28 0.24
C GLN A 516 11.20 -52.10 1.66
N LEU A 517 10.17 -51.28 1.87
CA LEU A 517 9.53 -51.12 3.17
C LEU A 517 8.01 -51.29 3.10
N VAL A 518 7.54 -52.47 2.66
CA VAL A 518 6.22 -53.00 3.02
C VAL A 518 6.36 -54.50 3.25
N LEU A 519 6.66 -54.89 4.49
CA LEU A 519 6.41 -56.26 4.95
C LEU A 519 4.93 -56.35 5.37
N PRO A 520 4.17 -57.35 4.90
CA PRO A 520 2.80 -57.56 5.35
C PRO A 520 2.83 -58.28 6.69
N PHE A 521 2.32 -57.63 7.73
CA PHE A 521 1.90 -58.31 8.97
C PHE A 521 0.39 -58.34 8.95
N ASP A 522 -0.17 -59.47 8.53
CA ASP A 522 -1.45 -59.98 9.00
C ASP A 522 -1.61 -61.43 8.54
N GLN A 523 -1.60 -62.36 9.50
CA GLN A 523 -2.63 -63.39 9.69
C GLN A 523 -2.27 -64.33 10.86
N GLU A 524 -3.20 -64.41 11.83
CA GLU A 524 -3.85 -65.63 12.39
C GLU A 524 -3.00 -66.89 12.65
N MET A 525 -3.12 -67.72 13.69
CA MET A 525 -4.02 -68.03 14.83
C MET A 525 -3.28 -69.19 15.58
N PRO A 526 -3.56 -69.59 16.85
CA PRO A 526 -4.89 -69.80 17.44
C PRO A 526 -5.13 -69.27 18.86
#